data_AF-A0A7V9F0X4-F1
#
_entry.id   AF-A0A7V9F0X4-F1
#
_cell.length_a   1.000
_cell.length_b   1.000
_cell.length_c   1.000
_cell.angle_alpha   90.00
_cell.angle_beta   90.00
_cell.angle_gamma   90.00
#
_symmetry.space_group_name_H-M   'P 1'
#
loop_
_entity.id
_entity.type
_entity.pdbx_description
1 polymer ?
#
loop_
_entity_poly.entity_id
_entity_poly.type
_entity_poly.pdbx_seq_one_letter_code
_entity_poly.pdbx_strand_id
1 'polypeptide(L)'
;MLAAVVAVAMLALPMLASAAVPKKSLLLKGALHYGSLTALEKPISLKVAPNGKTARFSWWCGRQQTITNRNLITVAIKPDGTFAGTSNVGSLTVWTVKGRFLTATSARASLRIIATCDAKGGLVNLKGS
;
A
#
# COMPACT_ATOMS: atom_id res chain seq x y z
N MET A 1 10.45 48.36 -36.76
CA MET A 1 11.35 47.33 -36.20
C MET A 1 10.55 46.54 -35.17
N LEU A 2 10.19 45.29 -35.47
CA LEU A 2 9.47 44.41 -34.54
C LEU A 2 10.47 43.85 -33.52
N ALA A 3 10.26 44.12 -32.23
CA ALA A 3 11.03 43.51 -31.15
C ALA A 3 10.39 42.17 -30.77
N ALA A 4 11.18 41.10 -30.90
CA ALA A 4 10.77 39.72 -30.70
C ALA A 4 10.46 39.39 -29.23
N VAL A 5 9.34 38.71 -29.01
CA VAL A 5 8.98 38.07 -27.74
C VAL A 5 9.74 36.75 -27.64
N VAL A 6 10.69 36.65 -26.70
CA VAL A 6 11.34 35.38 -26.36
C VAL A 6 10.46 34.64 -25.35
N ALA A 7 9.66 33.70 -25.86
CA ALA A 7 8.92 32.76 -25.03
C ALA A 7 9.87 31.66 -24.53
N VAL A 8 10.24 31.71 -23.24
CA VAL A 8 10.97 30.63 -22.58
C VAL A 8 9.98 29.49 -22.30
N ALA A 9 9.98 28.49 -23.17
CA ALA A 9 9.26 27.25 -22.97
C ALA A 9 9.93 26.45 -21.83
N MET A 10 9.42 26.57 -20.62
CA MET A 10 9.79 25.68 -19.52
C MET A 10 9.25 24.27 -19.82
N LEU A 11 10.14 23.38 -20.26
CA LEU A 11 9.90 21.96 -20.36
C LEU A 11 9.61 21.41 -18.96
N ALA A 12 8.32 21.16 -18.67
CA ALA A 12 7.88 20.47 -17.47
C ALA A 12 8.38 19.01 -17.52
N LEU A 13 9.52 18.74 -16.89
CA LEU A 13 9.97 17.39 -16.61
C LEU A 13 8.95 16.74 -15.66
N PRO A 14 8.41 15.55 -15.98
CA PRO A 14 7.57 14.83 -15.03
C PRO A 14 8.45 14.43 -13.85
N MET A 15 8.31 15.13 -12.72
CA MET A 15 8.90 14.70 -11.46
C MET A 15 8.38 13.29 -11.17
N LEU A 16 9.23 12.29 -11.39
CA LEU A 16 9.04 10.95 -10.84
C LEU A 16 8.93 11.14 -9.33
N ALA A 17 7.70 11.16 -8.82
CA ALA A 17 7.47 11.26 -7.40
C ALA A 17 8.21 10.09 -6.74
N SER A 18 9.35 10.36 -6.11
CA SER A 18 10.07 9.37 -5.30
C SER A 18 9.12 8.93 -4.20
N ALA A 19 8.96 7.62 -3.99
CA ALA A 19 8.16 7.17 -2.87
C ALA A 19 8.87 7.58 -1.56
N ALA A 20 8.08 8.06 -0.62
CA ALA A 20 8.60 8.72 0.58
C ALA A 20 9.19 7.71 1.56
N VAL A 21 10.19 8.12 2.33
CA VAL A 21 10.69 7.31 3.46
C VAL A 21 9.64 7.33 4.57
N PRO A 22 9.18 6.16 5.07
CA PRO A 22 8.16 6.12 6.11
C PRO A 22 8.67 6.57 7.47
N LYS A 23 7.75 7.11 8.29
CA LYS A 23 7.99 7.30 9.72
C LYS A 23 8.15 5.94 10.41
N LYS A 24 9.21 5.79 11.19
CA LYS A 24 9.49 4.59 11.99
C LYS A 24 8.39 4.33 13.02
N SER A 25 8.15 3.06 13.34
CA SER A 25 7.13 2.64 14.33
C SER A 25 5.70 3.11 14.03
N LEU A 26 5.42 3.57 12.81
CA LEU A 26 4.12 4.08 12.43
C LEU A 26 3.14 2.94 12.12
N LEU A 27 1.89 3.12 12.54
CA LEU A 27 0.77 2.29 12.13
C LEU A 27 -0.07 3.05 11.10
N LEU A 28 -0.14 2.52 9.88
CA LEU A 28 -1.10 2.98 8.88
C LEU A 28 -2.32 2.06 8.88
N LYS A 29 -3.51 2.63 8.70
CA LYS A 29 -4.77 1.90 8.56
C LYS A 29 -5.53 2.33 7.31
N GLY A 30 -6.33 1.42 6.80
CA GLY A 30 -7.31 1.66 5.75
C GLY A 30 -8.23 0.45 5.62
N ALA A 31 -9.04 0.42 4.59
CA ALA A 31 -9.89 -0.73 4.30
C ALA A 31 -10.08 -0.91 2.80
N LEU A 32 -10.26 -2.16 2.38
CA LEU A 32 -10.81 -2.46 1.06
C LEU A 32 -12.31 -2.55 1.15
N HIS A 33 -12.98 -1.94 0.18
CA HIS A 33 -14.40 -2.11 -0.03
C HIS A 33 -14.58 -2.88 -1.34
N TYR A 34 -15.35 -3.96 -1.29
CA TYR A 34 -15.77 -4.66 -2.49
C TYR A 34 -17.25 -4.34 -2.74
N GLY A 35 -17.53 -3.64 -3.84
CA GLY A 35 -18.86 -3.08 -4.12
C GLY A 35 -19.19 -1.85 -3.25
N SER A 36 -20.43 -1.38 -3.34
CA SER A 36 -20.95 -0.24 -2.57
C SER A 36 -21.37 -0.60 -1.13
N LEU A 37 -21.25 -1.87 -0.73
CA LEU A 37 -21.73 -2.35 0.55
C LEU A 37 -20.60 -2.38 1.59
N THR A 38 -20.79 -1.63 2.68
CA THR A 38 -19.91 -1.61 3.87
C THR A 38 -19.77 -2.97 4.56
N ALA A 39 -20.70 -3.90 4.32
CA ALA A 39 -20.64 -5.27 4.85
C ALA A 39 -19.47 -6.10 4.30
N LEU A 40 -18.87 -5.68 3.18
CA LEU A 40 -17.72 -6.35 2.54
C LEU A 40 -16.40 -5.62 2.80
N GLU A 41 -16.35 -4.80 3.85
CA GLU A 41 -15.15 -4.11 4.27
C GLU A 41 -14.10 -5.09 4.81
N LYS A 42 -12.87 -4.95 4.31
CA LYS A 42 -11.70 -5.67 4.82
C LYS A 42 -10.73 -4.65 5.40
N PRO A 43 -10.63 -4.55 6.73
CA PRO A 43 -9.65 -3.72 7.38
C PRO A 43 -8.24 -4.13 6.94
N ILE A 44 -7.36 -3.13 6.80
CA ILE A 44 -5.96 -3.30 6.47
C ILE A 44 -5.13 -2.45 7.42
N SER A 45 -4.00 -3.02 7.86
CA SER A 45 -2.99 -2.31 8.62
C SER A 45 -1.60 -2.54 8.03
N LEU A 46 -0.77 -1.51 8.05
CA LEU A 46 0.66 -1.57 7.73
C LEU A 46 1.42 -0.96 8.90
N LYS A 47 2.10 -1.79 9.68
CA LYS A 47 2.94 -1.35 10.80
C LYS A 47 4.41 -1.32 10.37
N VAL A 48 4.99 -0.13 10.30
CA VAL A 48 6.42 0.06 10.02
C VAL A 48 7.22 -0.33 11.25
N ALA A 49 8.28 -1.12 11.08
CA ALA A 49 9.15 -1.53 12.17
C ALA A 49 9.96 -0.34 12.72
N PRO A 50 10.51 -0.43 13.95
CA PRO A 50 11.35 0.63 14.52
C PRO A 50 12.59 0.96 13.67
N ASN A 51 13.10 -0.01 12.91
CA ASN A 51 14.23 0.19 12.01
C ASN A 51 13.86 0.92 10.70
N GLY A 52 12.57 1.07 10.37
CA GLY A 52 12.08 1.70 9.14
C GLY A 52 12.34 0.91 7.85
N LYS A 53 12.92 -0.29 7.93
CA LYS A 53 13.32 -1.12 6.77
C LYS A 53 12.36 -2.26 6.48
N THR A 54 11.46 -2.57 7.41
CA THR A 54 10.42 -3.59 7.21
C THR A 54 9.08 -3.06 7.69
N ALA A 55 8.00 -3.65 7.17
CA ALA A 55 6.67 -3.41 7.65
C ALA A 55 5.86 -4.70 7.73
N ARG A 56 4.99 -4.80 8.72
CA ARG A 56 4.02 -5.87 8.86
C ARG A 56 2.70 -5.42 8.25
N PHE A 57 2.34 -6.02 7.12
CA PHE A 57 1.07 -5.80 6.45
C PHE A 57 0.08 -6.86 6.95
N SER A 58 -1.04 -6.44 7.54
CA SER A 58 -2.11 -7.35 7.99
C SER A 58 -3.44 -6.93 7.39
N TRP A 59 -4.28 -7.90 7.07
CA TRP A 59 -5.66 -7.67 6.63
C TRP A 59 -6.58 -8.74 7.19
N TRP A 60 -7.87 -8.45 7.19
CA TRP A 60 -8.89 -9.35 7.72
C TRP A 60 -9.89 -9.72 6.61
N CYS A 61 -10.39 -10.95 6.62
CA CYS A 61 -11.37 -11.41 5.62
C CYS A 61 -12.78 -10.81 5.79
N GLY A 62 -12.97 -9.95 6.79
CA GLY A 62 -14.20 -9.20 7.01
C GLY A 62 -13.98 -8.12 8.07
N ARG A 63 -15.04 -7.38 8.39
CA ARG A 63 -14.99 -6.21 9.27
C ARG A 63 -14.54 -6.52 10.70
N GLN A 64 -14.91 -7.70 11.22
CA GLN A 64 -14.49 -8.15 12.55
C GLN A 64 -12.99 -8.44 12.55
N GLN A 65 -12.23 -7.78 13.41
CA GLN A 65 -10.77 -7.98 13.49
C GLN A 65 -10.42 -9.01 14.55
N THR A 66 -10.63 -10.30 14.27
CA THR A 66 -10.23 -11.40 15.16
C THR A 66 -8.87 -11.97 14.75
N ILE A 67 -8.30 -12.87 15.55
CA ILE A 67 -7.05 -13.57 15.20
C ILE A 67 -7.32 -14.61 14.10
N THR A 68 -8.48 -15.28 14.14
CA THR A 68 -8.82 -16.40 13.25
C THR A 68 -9.06 -15.98 11.80
N ASN A 69 -9.46 -14.73 11.55
CA ASN A 69 -9.66 -14.20 10.20
C ASN A 69 -8.59 -13.18 9.78
N ARG A 70 -7.49 -13.09 10.54
CA ARG A 70 -6.36 -12.22 10.26
C ARG A 70 -5.34 -12.94 9.39
N ASN A 71 -4.91 -12.26 8.35
CA ASN A 71 -3.77 -12.64 7.55
C ASN A 71 -2.66 -11.61 7.71
N LEU A 72 -1.40 -12.04 7.61
CA LEU A 72 -0.25 -11.16 7.79
C LEU A 72 0.93 -11.57 6.93
N ILE A 73 1.73 -10.57 6.56
CA ILE A 73 3.03 -10.76 5.92
C ILE A 73 3.98 -9.66 6.38
N THR A 74 5.26 -9.99 6.52
CA THR A 74 6.31 -8.99 6.73
C THR A 74 6.98 -8.72 5.40
N VAL A 75 7.07 -7.45 5.02
CA VAL A 75 7.67 -7.00 3.75
C VAL A 75 8.86 -6.12 4.03
N ALA A 76 9.87 -6.22 3.17
CA ALA A 76 10.98 -5.27 3.14
C ALA A 76 10.49 -3.95 2.51
N ILE A 77 10.92 -2.83 3.10
CA ILE A 77 10.76 -1.50 2.54
C ILE A 77 12.06 -1.18 1.82
N LYS A 78 11.98 -0.99 0.51
CA LYS A 78 13.12 -0.59 -0.32
C LYS A 78 13.47 0.89 -0.05
N PRO A 79 14.71 1.32 -0.36
CA PRO A 79 15.12 2.72 -0.20
C PRO A 79 14.24 3.72 -0.94
N ASP A 80 13.63 3.29 -2.04
CA ASP A 80 12.68 4.07 -2.83
C ASP A 80 11.27 4.14 -2.21
N GLY A 81 11.06 3.61 -0.99
CA GLY A 81 9.77 3.60 -0.30
C GLY A 81 8.76 2.61 -0.85
N THR A 82 9.15 1.71 -1.75
CA THR A 82 8.28 0.63 -2.24
C THR A 82 8.39 -0.63 -1.38
N PHE A 83 7.35 -1.45 -1.42
CA PHE A 83 7.34 -2.75 -0.75
C PHE A 83 6.51 -3.75 -1.53
N ALA A 84 6.88 -5.03 -1.43
CA ALA A 84 6.13 -6.13 -2.03
C ALA A 84 6.30 -7.40 -1.19
N GLY A 85 5.28 -8.25 -1.24
CA GLY A 85 5.27 -9.54 -0.55
C GLY A 85 4.34 -10.50 -1.26
N THR A 86 4.64 -11.78 -1.17
CA THR A 86 3.83 -12.86 -1.73
C THR A 86 3.79 -14.00 -0.73
N SER A 87 2.62 -14.62 -0.57
CA SER A 87 2.47 -15.84 0.22
C SER A 87 2.06 -16.99 -0.68
N ASN A 88 2.76 -18.10 -0.52
CA ASN A 88 2.51 -19.33 -1.26
C ASN A 88 2.21 -20.46 -0.28
N VAL A 89 1.28 -21.34 -0.65
CA VAL A 89 1.07 -22.63 0.00
C VAL A 89 1.37 -23.69 -1.05
N GLY A 90 2.49 -24.39 -0.88
CA GLY A 90 3.08 -25.19 -1.95
C GLY A 90 3.41 -24.32 -3.16
N SER A 91 2.94 -24.71 -4.34
CA SER A 91 3.07 -23.95 -5.59
C SER A 91 1.98 -22.88 -5.78
N LEU A 92 0.95 -22.85 -4.95
CA LEU A 92 -0.18 -21.94 -5.09
C LEU A 92 0.12 -20.61 -4.41
N THR A 93 0.16 -19.52 -5.18
CA THR A 93 0.12 -18.17 -4.60
C THR A 93 -1.25 -17.89 -4.03
N VAL A 94 -1.31 -17.63 -2.73
CA VAL A 94 -2.56 -17.41 -2.00
C VAL A 94 -2.92 -15.92 -1.99
N TRP A 95 -1.92 -15.05 -1.91
CA TRP A 95 -2.07 -13.60 -2.05
C TRP A 95 -0.73 -12.91 -2.36
N THR A 96 -0.84 -11.72 -2.95
CA THR A 96 0.30 -10.82 -3.20
C THR A 96 -0.05 -9.42 -2.73
N VAL A 97 0.91 -8.73 -2.11
CA VAL A 97 0.82 -7.32 -1.79
C VAL A 97 1.93 -6.57 -2.51
N LYS A 98 1.60 -5.40 -3.08
CA LYS A 98 2.56 -4.45 -3.62
C LYS A 98 2.13 -3.05 -3.21
N GLY A 99 3.05 -2.19 -2.82
CA GLY A 99 2.69 -0.85 -2.43
C GLY A 99 3.88 0.09 -2.37
N ARG A 100 3.57 1.34 -2.05
CA ARG A 100 4.55 2.40 -1.90
C ARG A 100 4.07 3.43 -0.90
N PHE A 101 5.01 4.03 -0.17
CA PHE A 101 4.74 5.19 0.66
C PHE A 101 4.58 6.44 -0.23
N LEU A 102 3.50 7.18 0.00
CA LEU A 102 3.23 8.46 -0.69
C LEU A 102 3.80 9.62 0.12
N THR A 103 3.73 9.52 1.45
CA THR A 103 4.34 10.44 2.41
C THR A 103 4.93 9.63 3.56
N ALA A 104 5.63 10.28 4.50
CA ALA A 104 6.11 9.61 5.71
C ALA A 104 4.98 8.98 6.55
N THR A 105 3.73 9.40 6.33
CA THR A 105 2.55 8.98 7.09
C THR A 105 1.42 8.41 6.25
N SER A 106 1.66 8.12 4.97
CA SER A 106 0.65 7.52 4.10
C SER A 106 1.26 6.59 3.07
N ALA A 107 0.51 5.56 2.68
CA ALA A 107 0.92 4.61 1.67
C ALA A 107 -0.27 4.24 0.77
N ARG A 108 0.04 3.80 -0.44
CA ARG A 108 -0.93 3.15 -1.33
C ARG A 108 -0.47 1.73 -1.58
N ALA A 109 -1.37 0.77 -1.41
CA ALA A 109 -1.09 -0.64 -1.61
C ALA A 109 -2.15 -1.29 -2.49
N SER A 110 -1.73 -2.27 -3.28
CA SER A 110 -2.55 -3.24 -3.97
C SER A 110 -2.41 -4.56 -3.24
N LEU A 111 -3.53 -5.10 -2.78
CA LEU A 111 -3.61 -6.46 -2.25
C LEU A 111 -4.38 -7.29 -3.28
N ARG A 112 -3.77 -8.35 -3.78
CA ARG A 112 -4.43 -9.37 -4.61
C ARG A 112 -4.62 -10.61 -3.76
N ILE A 113 -5.86 -11.04 -3.61
CA ILE A 113 -6.23 -12.25 -2.87
C ILE A 113 -6.66 -13.29 -3.91
N ILE A 114 -6.08 -14.48 -3.88
CA ILE A 114 -6.28 -15.51 -4.91
C ILE A 114 -7.09 -16.68 -4.36
N ALA A 115 -6.76 -17.18 -3.16
CA ALA A 115 -7.34 -18.42 -2.65
C ALA A 115 -7.84 -18.34 -1.19
N THR A 116 -7.99 -17.13 -0.63
CA THR A 116 -8.59 -16.93 0.70
C THR A 116 -9.65 -15.83 0.71
N CYS A 117 -10.37 -15.73 1.83
CA CYS A 117 -11.50 -14.84 1.98
C CYS A 117 -12.53 -15.10 0.85
N ASP A 118 -12.78 -14.11 0.00
CA ASP A 118 -13.70 -14.10 -1.16
C ASP A 118 -12.92 -13.96 -2.50
N ALA A 119 -11.60 -14.14 -2.49
CA ALA A 119 -10.70 -13.87 -3.63
C ALA A 119 -10.81 -12.44 -4.22
N LYS A 120 -11.30 -11.47 -3.44
CA LYS A 120 -11.40 -10.05 -3.86
C LYS A 120 -10.33 -9.21 -3.19
N GLY A 121 -9.33 -8.85 -3.99
CA GLY A 121 -8.35 -7.83 -3.66
C GLY A 121 -8.78 -6.41 -4.04
N GLY A 122 -7.86 -5.46 -3.95
CA GLY A 122 -8.07 -4.11 -4.46
C GLY A 122 -6.94 -3.16 -4.11
N LEU A 123 -7.13 -1.90 -4.51
CA LEU A 123 -6.26 -0.80 -4.14
C LEU A 123 -6.78 -0.15 -2.86
N VAL A 124 -5.88 0.09 -1.91
CA VAL A 124 -6.17 0.75 -0.63
C VAL A 124 -5.23 1.92 -0.43
N ASN A 125 -5.77 3.03 0.08
CA ASN A 125 -4.99 4.10 0.66
C ASN A 125 -4.92 3.90 2.17
N LEU A 126 -3.71 3.90 2.71
CA LEU A 126 -3.43 3.72 4.12
C LEU A 126 -2.95 5.06 4.69
N LYS A 127 -3.54 5.48 5.81
CA LYS A 127 -3.18 6.72 6.49
C LYS A 127 -2.75 6.45 7.92
N GLY A 128 -1.77 7.22 8.39
CA GLY A 128 -1.30 7.19 9.75
C GLY A 128 -2.35 7.77 10.68
N SER A 129 -2.65 7.02 11.75
CA SER A 129 -3.36 7.53 12.93
C SER A 129 -2.39 8.17 13.90
#